data_AF-A0A9E3N3A3-F1
#
_entry.id   AF-A0A9E3N3A3-F1
#
_cell.length_a   1.000
_cell.length_b   1.000
_cell.length_c   1.000
_cell.angle_alpha   90.00
_cell.angle_beta   90.00
_cell.angle_gamma   90.00
#
_symmetry.space_group_name_H-M   'P 1'
#
loop_
_entity.id
_entity.type
_entity.pdbx_description
1 polymer ?
#
loop_
_entity_poly.entity_id
_entity_poly.type
_entity_poly.pdbx_seq_one_letter_code
_entity_poly.pdbx_strand_id
1 'polypeptide(L)'
;REFCRDSRCITEQEGSVLRANLVVGCSDAGIYLNSAAASKVVDNTLVDTTGIDARYPTSSAVVDGNLVDGPVRARDGAVVHLGENRATPLWRSYLGSHPVRSLFRAPEMGDFSWRDGAPLRAEAAMESRPADASDLCGQRRAMPAVIGAFARFSDCLTAR
;
A
#
# COMPACT_ATOMS: atom_id res chain seq x y z
N ARG A 1 -25.60 11.16 -11.04
CA ARG A 1 -25.13 11.23 -12.45
C ARG A 1 -24.13 12.36 -12.65
N GLU A 2 -24.42 13.56 -12.15
CA GLU A 2 -23.59 14.77 -12.36
C GLU A 2 -22.15 14.69 -11.81
N PHE A 3 -21.88 13.80 -10.84
CA PHE A 3 -20.55 13.60 -10.24
C PHE A 3 -19.71 12.50 -10.90
N CYS A 4 -20.28 11.73 -11.84
CA CYS A 4 -19.60 10.61 -12.48
C CYS A 4 -18.91 11.09 -13.74
N ARG A 5 -17.59 10.90 -13.85
CA ARG A 5 -16.80 11.33 -15.01
C ARG A 5 -17.35 10.82 -16.34
N ASP A 6 -17.91 9.62 -16.35
CA ASP A 6 -18.49 8.96 -17.52
C ASP A 6 -20.01 9.19 -17.68
N SER A 7 -20.66 9.89 -16.74
CA SER A 7 -22.12 10.08 -16.62
C SER A 7 -22.96 8.79 -16.57
N ARG A 8 -22.32 7.62 -16.50
CA ARG A 8 -22.95 6.29 -16.42
C ARG A 8 -22.92 5.74 -15.00
N CYS A 9 -21.96 6.20 -14.17
CA CYS A 9 -21.81 5.79 -12.77
C CYS A 9 -21.66 4.26 -12.60
N ILE A 10 -20.99 3.62 -13.55
CA ILE A 10 -20.72 2.17 -13.51
C ILE A 10 -19.60 1.88 -12.50
N THR A 11 -18.66 2.80 -12.38
CA THR A 11 -17.58 2.80 -11.39
C THR A 11 -17.80 3.90 -10.37
N GLU A 12 -17.39 3.67 -9.12
CA GLU A 12 -17.39 4.70 -8.08
C GLU A 12 -16.15 5.60 -8.19
N GLN A 13 -15.06 5.06 -8.70
CA GLN A 13 -13.77 5.72 -8.87
C GLN A 13 -13.09 5.21 -10.16
N GLU A 14 -12.34 6.07 -10.83
CA GLU A 14 -11.58 5.72 -12.05
C GLU A 14 -10.21 6.39 -12.02
N GLY A 15 -9.14 5.63 -12.27
CA GLY A 15 -7.78 6.16 -12.38
C GLY A 15 -7.18 6.64 -11.06
N SER A 16 -7.71 6.18 -9.92
CA SER A 16 -7.26 6.60 -8.59
C SER A 16 -5.81 6.19 -8.32
N VAL A 17 -5.07 7.05 -7.61
CA VAL A 17 -3.69 6.77 -7.19
C VAL A 17 -3.60 6.86 -5.67
N LEU A 18 -3.34 5.72 -5.03
CA LEU A 18 -3.05 5.62 -3.60
C LEU A 18 -1.56 5.33 -3.47
N ARG A 19 -0.78 6.35 -3.11
CA ARG A 19 0.68 6.26 -3.07
C ARG A 19 1.24 6.71 -1.73
N ALA A 20 2.22 5.97 -1.23
CA ALA A 20 3.06 6.38 -0.10
C ALA A 20 2.26 6.74 1.17
N ASN A 21 1.16 6.05 1.43
CA ASN A 21 0.37 6.25 2.65
C ASN A 21 0.79 5.26 3.74
N LEU A 22 0.72 5.71 5.00
CA LEU A 22 0.78 4.85 6.18
C LEU A 22 -0.64 4.70 6.75
N VAL A 23 -1.14 3.47 6.83
CA VAL A 23 -2.46 3.13 7.40
C VAL A 23 -2.24 2.17 8.57
N VAL A 24 -2.80 2.49 9.73
CA VAL A 24 -2.50 1.80 10.99
C VAL A 24 -3.78 1.51 11.77
N GLY A 25 -3.91 0.30 12.31
CA GLY A 25 -4.95 -0.02 13.29
C GLY A 25 -6.37 0.02 12.73
N CYS A 26 -6.55 -0.36 11.46
CA CYS A 26 -7.87 -0.44 10.84
C CYS A 26 -8.50 -1.81 11.14
N SER A 27 -9.71 -1.84 11.70
CA SER A 27 -10.44 -3.08 11.97
C SER A 27 -10.96 -3.78 10.71
N ASP A 28 -10.78 -3.17 9.54
CA ASP A 28 -11.17 -3.68 8.23
C ASP A 28 -9.99 -3.56 7.24
N ALA A 29 -10.24 -3.69 5.95
CA ALA A 29 -9.23 -3.54 4.91
C ALA A 29 -8.64 -2.14 5.02
N GLY A 30 -7.31 -2.05 5.12
CA GLY A 30 -6.61 -0.77 5.16
C GLY A 30 -6.81 0.01 3.86
N ILE A 31 -6.97 -0.69 2.73
CA ILE A 31 -7.38 -0.13 1.44
C ILE A 31 -8.45 -1.02 0.83
N TYR A 32 -9.61 -0.45 0.52
CA TYR A 32 -10.72 -1.13 -0.14
C TYR A 32 -11.07 -0.44 -1.47
N LEU A 33 -10.96 -1.18 -2.57
CA LEU A 33 -11.29 -0.74 -3.91
C LEU A 33 -12.67 -1.30 -4.29
N ASN A 34 -13.68 -0.43 -4.23
CA ASN A 34 -15.06 -0.76 -4.50
C ASN A 34 -15.48 -0.21 -5.86
N SER A 35 -15.80 -1.09 -6.82
CA SER A 35 -16.16 -0.69 -8.18
C SER A 35 -15.20 0.35 -8.78
N ALA A 36 -13.89 0.15 -8.61
CA ALA A 36 -12.85 1.14 -8.87
C ALA A 36 -11.94 0.72 -10.04
N ALA A 37 -12.06 1.40 -11.18
CA ALA A 37 -11.34 1.03 -12.40
C ALA A 37 -9.95 1.67 -12.48
N ALA A 38 -8.97 0.92 -12.97
CA ALA A 38 -7.61 1.36 -13.28
C ALA A 38 -6.88 2.05 -12.12
N SER A 39 -7.08 1.54 -10.90
CA SER A 39 -6.43 2.08 -9.69
C SER A 39 -4.93 1.72 -9.64
N LYS A 40 -4.14 2.60 -9.03
CA LYS A 40 -2.73 2.35 -8.71
C LYS A 40 -2.55 2.42 -7.19
N VAL A 41 -2.26 1.29 -6.56
CA VAL A 41 -1.99 1.19 -5.11
C VAL A 41 -0.50 0.88 -4.95
N VAL A 42 0.30 1.92 -4.75
CA VAL A 42 1.75 1.81 -4.85
C VAL A 42 2.48 2.31 -3.63
N ASP A 43 3.46 1.53 -3.19
CA ASP A 43 4.38 1.92 -2.12
C ASP A 43 3.69 2.37 -0.81
N ASN A 44 2.55 1.76 -0.43
CA ASN A 44 1.88 2.05 0.85
C ASN A 44 2.40 1.10 1.96
N THR A 45 2.27 1.52 3.20
CA THR A 45 2.53 0.71 4.40
C THR A 45 1.24 0.57 5.20
N LEU A 46 0.73 -0.65 5.33
CA LEU A 46 -0.47 -0.99 6.09
C LEU A 46 -0.05 -1.87 7.26
N VAL A 47 -0.30 -1.43 8.50
CA VAL A 47 0.08 -2.16 9.73
C VAL A 47 -1.16 -2.36 10.58
N ASP A 48 -1.33 -3.57 11.14
CA ASP A 48 -2.50 -3.91 11.94
C ASP A 48 -3.82 -3.60 11.19
N THR A 49 -3.95 -4.13 9.97
CA THR A 49 -5.15 -4.00 9.13
C THR A 49 -5.59 -5.38 8.63
N THR A 50 -6.74 -5.50 7.96
CA THR A 50 -7.10 -6.76 7.27
C THR A 50 -6.52 -6.85 5.85
N GLY A 51 -5.69 -5.87 5.44
CA GLY A 51 -4.94 -5.87 4.19
C GLY A 51 -5.51 -4.96 3.10
N ILE A 52 -5.37 -5.38 1.84
CA ILE A 52 -5.87 -4.66 0.65
C ILE A 52 -6.89 -5.54 -0.06
N ASP A 53 -8.06 -4.98 -0.32
CA ASP A 53 -9.15 -5.69 -0.99
C ASP A 53 -9.63 -4.91 -2.22
N ALA A 54 -9.70 -5.58 -3.37
CA ALA A 54 -10.44 -5.11 -4.53
C ALA A 54 -11.68 -5.97 -4.74
N ARG A 55 -12.84 -5.36 -5.03
CA ARG A 55 -14.10 -6.07 -5.16
C ARG A 55 -14.91 -5.63 -6.38
N TYR A 56 -15.62 -6.59 -6.97
CA TYR A 56 -16.50 -6.47 -8.14
C TYR A 56 -15.78 -6.43 -9.49
N PRO A 57 -16.44 -6.86 -10.59
CA PRO A 57 -15.80 -6.97 -11.90
C PRO A 57 -15.36 -5.64 -12.51
N THR A 58 -15.92 -4.53 -12.05
CA THR A 58 -15.55 -3.18 -12.47
C THR A 58 -14.26 -2.69 -11.79
N SER A 59 -13.77 -3.41 -10.77
CA SER A 59 -12.53 -3.06 -10.08
C SER A 59 -11.31 -3.64 -10.78
N SER A 60 -10.37 -2.77 -11.11
CA SER A 60 -9.05 -3.15 -11.61
C SER A 60 -7.95 -2.33 -10.98
N ALA A 61 -6.85 -2.98 -10.60
CA ALA A 61 -5.74 -2.29 -9.95
C ALA A 61 -4.36 -2.88 -10.28
N VAL A 62 -3.36 -2.00 -10.31
CA VAL A 62 -1.96 -2.38 -10.13
C VAL A 62 -1.61 -2.15 -8.67
N VAL A 63 -1.16 -3.20 -7.99
CA VAL A 63 -0.77 -3.17 -6.57
C VAL A 63 0.70 -3.56 -6.50
N ASP A 64 1.57 -2.62 -6.13
CA ASP A 64 3.01 -2.81 -6.25
C ASP A 64 3.80 -2.06 -5.15
N GLY A 65 4.87 -2.66 -4.63
CA GLY A 65 5.74 -2.02 -3.65
C GLY A 65 5.14 -1.83 -2.26
N ASN A 66 4.00 -2.44 -1.93
CA ASN A 66 3.35 -2.23 -0.64
C ASN A 66 3.91 -3.15 0.46
N LEU A 67 3.98 -2.63 1.68
CA LEU A 67 4.12 -3.41 2.92
C LEU A 67 2.72 -3.57 3.52
N VAL A 68 2.25 -4.79 3.67
CA VAL A 68 0.87 -5.05 4.10
C VAL A 68 0.86 -6.10 5.20
N ASP A 69 0.54 -5.68 6.42
CA ASP A 69 0.26 -6.62 7.49
C ASP A 69 -1.17 -7.18 7.35
N GLY A 70 -1.34 -8.00 6.32
CA GLY A 70 -2.60 -8.58 5.87
C GLY A 70 -2.51 -9.02 4.40
N PRO A 71 -3.48 -9.80 3.89
CA PRO A 71 -3.47 -10.26 2.50
C PRO A 71 -3.78 -9.14 1.51
N VAL A 72 -3.38 -9.33 0.25
CA VAL A 72 -3.88 -8.57 -0.90
C VAL A 72 -4.82 -9.47 -1.68
N ARG A 73 -6.09 -9.06 -1.87
CA ARG A 73 -7.14 -9.92 -2.45
C ARG A 73 -7.91 -9.23 -3.56
N ALA A 74 -8.23 -10.02 -4.58
CA ALA A 74 -9.27 -9.71 -5.56
C ALA A 74 -10.50 -10.59 -5.25
N ARG A 75 -11.67 -9.96 -5.10
CA ARG A 75 -12.93 -10.61 -4.73
C ARG A 75 -14.01 -10.32 -5.78
N ASP A 76 -14.96 -11.24 -5.90
CA ASP A 76 -16.17 -11.07 -6.72
C ASP A 76 -15.91 -10.59 -8.16
N GLY A 77 -14.87 -11.14 -8.80
CA GLY A 77 -14.53 -10.85 -10.19
C GLY A 77 -13.60 -9.65 -10.41
N ALA A 78 -13.13 -8.99 -9.35
CA ALA A 78 -12.12 -7.94 -9.48
C ALA A 78 -10.80 -8.48 -10.07
N VAL A 79 -10.02 -7.59 -10.69
CA VAL A 79 -8.71 -7.93 -11.28
C VAL A 79 -7.61 -7.12 -10.60
N VAL A 80 -6.57 -7.82 -10.11
CA VAL A 80 -5.41 -7.18 -9.50
C VAL A 80 -4.13 -7.70 -10.14
N HIS A 81 -3.29 -6.78 -10.61
CA HIS A 81 -1.94 -7.07 -11.08
C HIS A 81 -0.96 -6.79 -9.94
N LEU A 82 -0.31 -7.85 -9.44
CA LEU A 82 0.62 -7.78 -8.31
C LEU A 82 2.05 -7.58 -8.82
N GLY A 83 2.74 -6.58 -8.26
CA GLY A 83 4.19 -6.45 -8.33
C GLY A 83 4.86 -6.87 -7.01
N GLU A 84 5.92 -6.16 -6.61
CA GLU A 84 6.74 -6.47 -5.44
C GLU A 84 6.10 -6.02 -4.12
N ASN A 85 5.09 -6.75 -3.67
CA ASN A 85 4.46 -6.51 -2.36
C ASN A 85 5.00 -7.48 -1.31
N ARG A 86 5.15 -7.02 -0.07
CA ARG A 86 5.35 -7.89 1.09
C ARG A 86 4.06 -7.89 1.92
N ALA A 87 3.28 -8.94 1.74
CA ALA A 87 1.98 -9.12 2.38
C ALA A 87 2.00 -10.29 3.36
N THR A 88 1.40 -10.13 4.54
CA THR A 88 1.19 -11.22 5.50
C THR A 88 -0.05 -12.02 5.10
N PRO A 89 0.04 -13.32 4.74
CA PRO A 89 -1.13 -14.13 4.47
C PRO A 89 -1.96 -14.33 5.74
N LEU A 90 -3.30 -14.39 5.60
CA LEU A 90 -4.25 -14.43 6.73
C LEU A 90 -3.93 -15.50 7.79
N TRP A 91 -3.49 -16.69 7.38
CA TRP A 91 -3.17 -17.78 8.31
C TRP A 91 -1.99 -17.44 9.26
N ARG A 92 -1.03 -16.61 8.82
CA ARG A 92 0.08 -16.17 9.67
C ARG A 92 -0.42 -15.22 10.74
N SER A 93 -1.27 -14.26 10.36
CA SER A 93 -1.91 -13.33 11.29
C SER A 93 -2.75 -14.07 12.33
N TYR A 94 -3.47 -15.13 11.94
CA TYR A 94 -4.22 -15.97 12.89
C TYR A 94 -3.33 -16.65 13.95
N LEU A 95 -2.10 -17.00 13.58
CA LEU A 95 -1.10 -17.55 14.50
C LEU A 95 -0.34 -16.46 15.28
N GLY A 96 -0.76 -15.19 15.21
CA GLY A 96 -0.10 -14.06 15.85
C GLY A 96 1.23 -13.67 15.19
N SER A 97 1.51 -14.15 13.97
CA SER A 97 2.72 -13.81 13.23
C SER A 97 2.47 -12.59 12.34
N HIS A 98 3.14 -11.48 12.67
CA HIS A 98 3.05 -10.20 11.97
C HIS A 98 4.43 -9.76 11.43
N PRO A 99 4.95 -10.41 10.37
CA PRO A 99 6.29 -10.13 9.86
C PRO A 99 6.43 -8.68 9.36
N VAL A 100 5.40 -8.09 8.75
CA VAL A 100 5.44 -6.68 8.33
C VAL A 100 5.50 -5.75 9.54
N ARG A 101 4.65 -5.96 10.56
CA ARG A 101 4.70 -5.18 11.81
C ARG A 101 6.07 -5.28 12.49
N SER A 102 6.69 -6.46 12.48
CA SER A 102 7.98 -6.70 13.14
C SER A 102 9.17 -5.91 12.55
N LEU A 103 9.02 -5.36 11.33
CA LEU A 103 10.01 -4.48 10.71
C LEU A 103 10.23 -3.17 11.50
N PHE A 104 9.24 -2.77 12.31
CA PHE A 104 9.25 -1.53 13.06
C PHE A 104 9.65 -1.73 14.53
N ARG A 105 10.17 -0.65 15.14
CA ARG A 105 10.63 -0.67 16.53
C ARG A 105 9.49 -0.78 17.53
N ALA A 106 8.51 0.13 17.44
CA ALA A 106 7.33 0.14 18.32
C ALA A 106 6.12 0.77 17.61
N PRO A 107 5.55 0.10 16.59
CA PRO A 107 4.46 0.64 15.78
C PRO A 107 3.18 0.91 16.58
N GLU A 108 2.92 0.16 17.65
CA GLU A 108 1.81 0.41 18.58
C GLU A 108 1.93 1.74 19.36
N MET A 109 3.15 2.28 19.50
CA MET A 109 3.42 3.59 20.09
C MET A 109 3.60 4.67 19.02
N GLY A 110 3.39 4.34 17.73
CA GLY A 110 3.61 5.26 16.61
C GLY A 110 5.07 5.38 16.16
N ASP A 111 5.99 4.58 16.70
CA ASP A 111 7.37 4.55 16.23
C ASP A 111 7.55 3.54 15.09
N PHE A 112 7.45 4.06 13.87
CA PHE A 112 7.67 3.33 12.63
C PHE A 112 9.13 3.39 12.13
N SER A 113 10.08 3.71 13.01
CA SER A 113 11.49 3.55 12.70
C SER A 113 11.82 2.07 12.46
N TRP A 114 12.68 1.80 11.48
CA TRP A 114 13.10 0.43 11.17
C TRP A 114 13.90 -0.19 12.32
N ARG A 115 13.64 -1.48 12.59
CA ARG A 115 14.40 -2.29 13.55
C ARG A 115 15.79 -2.62 13.00
N ASP A 116 15.82 -3.30 11.86
CA ASP A 116 17.05 -3.86 11.25
C ASP A 116 17.43 -3.19 9.92
N GLY A 117 16.56 -2.32 9.38
CA GLY A 117 16.75 -1.62 8.12
C GLY A 117 15.50 -1.62 7.23
N ALA A 118 15.43 -0.68 6.28
CA ALA A 118 14.31 -0.61 5.35
C ALA A 118 14.36 -1.78 4.34
N PRO A 119 13.23 -2.44 4.05
CA PRO A 119 13.18 -3.45 3.01
C PRO A 119 13.38 -2.81 1.63
N LEU A 120 14.38 -3.30 0.89
CA LEU A 120 14.66 -2.84 -0.47
C LEU A 120 13.84 -3.60 -1.52
N ARG A 121 13.57 -2.92 -2.63
CA ARG A 121 13.04 -3.50 -3.88
C ARG A 121 14.14 -4.19 -4.68
N ALA A 122 13.75 -5.11 -5.56
CA ALA A 122 14.68 -5.61 -6.56
C ALA A 122 14.93 -4.56 -7.66
N GLU A 123 16.10 -4.61 -8.26
CA GLU A 123 16.55 -3.63 -9.26
C GLU A 123 15.62 -3.58 -10.50
N ALA A 124 15.10 -4.73 -10.93
CA ALA A 124 14.18 -4.83 -12.08
C ALA A 124 12.83 -4.13 -11.86
N ALA A 125 12.40 -3.94 -10.61
CA ALA A 125 11.15 -3.25 -10.28
C ALA A 125 11.32 -1.72 -10.17
N MET A 126 12.53 -1.19 -10.38
CA MET A 126 12.82 0.24 -10.26
C MET A 126 12.46 1.04 -11.52
N GLU A 127 12.43 0.41 -12.70
CA GLU A 127 12.19 1.08 -14.00
C GLU A 127 10.74 1.54 -14.21
N SER A 128 9.77 0.94 -13.51
CA SER A 128 8.34 1.20 -13.67
C SER A 128 7.79 2.30 -12.74
N ARG A 129 8.65 2.93 -11.92
CA ARG A 129 8.26 3.95 -10.95
C ARG A 129 8.41 5.36 -11.53
N PRO A 130 7.45 6.28 -11.32
CA PRO A 130 7.67 7.70 -11.60
C PRO A 130 8.84 8.21 -10.75
N ALA A 131 9.91 8.65 -11.42
CA ALA A 131 11.16 9.09 -10.79
C ALA A 131 11.02 10.32 -9.87
N ASP A 132 9.86 10.98 -9.91
CA ASP A 132 9.54 12.23 -9.23
C ASP A 132 8.65 12.05 -7.98
N ALA A 133 8.28 10.81 -7.63
CA ALA A 133 7.38 10.56 -6.51
C ALA A 133 8.07 10.77 -5.14
N SER A 134 7.55 11.71 -4.35
CA SER A 134 7.88 11.81 -2.92
C SER A 134 7.33 10.62 -2.14
N ASP A 135 8.00 10.27 -1.05
CA ASP A 135 7.51 9.36 -0.03
C ASP A 135 6.58 10.07 0.96
N LEU A 136 6.07 9.34 1.97
CA LEU A 136 5.15 9.89 2.97
C LEU A 136 5.72 11.12 3.70
N CYS A 137 7.05 11.12 3.92
CA CYS A 137 7.75 12.17 4.64
C CYS A 137 8.17 13.34 3.75
N GLY A 138 7.69 13.38 2.50
CA GLY A 138 8.01 14.41 1.52
C GLY A 138 9.40 14.26 0.89
N GLN A 139 10.16 13.21 1.25
CA GLN A 139 11.48 12.98 0.67
C GLN A 139 11.35 12.41 -0.74
N ARG A 140 12.23 12.84 -1.64
CA ARG A 140 12.34 12.19 -2.96
C ARG A 140 12.76 10.74 -2.75
N ARG A 141 12.06 9.81 -3.39
CA ARG A 141 12.42 8.38 -3.34
C ARG A 141 13.78 8.16 -4.00
N ALA A 142 14.81 8.05 -3.18
CA ALA A 142 16.18 7.79 -3.59
C ALA A 142 16.40 6.33 -4.03
N MET A 143 17.51 6.07 -4.72
CA MET A 143 17.99 4.72 -5.03
C MET A 143 19.02 4.28 -3.97
N PRO A 144 18.97 3.02 -3.48
CA PRO A 144 18.04 1.96 -3.85
C PRO A 144 16.63 2.16 -3.29
N ALA A 145 15.65 1.69 -4.05
CA ALA A 145 14.23 1.87 -3.75
C ALA A 145 13.81 1.06 -2.52
N VAL A 146 13.14 1.70 -1.57
CA VAL A 146 12.47 1.01 -0.46
C VAL A 146 11.07 0.53 -0.87
N ILE A 147 10.61 -0.56 -0.24
CA ILE A 147 9.22 -1.02 -0.25
C ILE A 147 8.47 -0.28 0.86
N GLY A 148 7.24 0.14 0.60
CA GLY A 148 6.39 0.86 1.55
C GLY A 148 6.49 2.37 1.49
N ALA A 149 5.85 3.02 2.47
CA ALA A 149 5.46 4.43 2.46
C ALA A 149 6.61 5.44 2.56
N PHE A 150 7.71 5.08 3.22
CA PHE A 150 8.82 5.98 3.51
C PHE A 150 10.15 5.24 3.51
N ALA A 151 11.23 5.97 3.22
CA ALA A 151 12.59 5.44 3.39
C ALA A 151 13.04 5.48 4.85
N ARG A 152 12.78 6.60 5.54
CA ARG A 152 13.09 6.79 6.96
C ARG A 152 11.97 7.57 7.63
N PHE A 153 11.37 6.97 8.66
CA PHE A 153 10.26 7.59 9.37
C PHE A 153 10.65 8.87 10.13
N SER A 154 11.90 8.98 10.59
CA SER A 154 12.41 10.20 11.24
C SER A 154 12.29 11.45 10.37
N ASP A 155 12.32 11.30 9.05
CA ASP A 155 12.25 12.42 8.11
C ASP A 155 10.84 13.07 8.13
N CYS A 156 9.81 12.32 8.57
CA CYS A 156 8.46 12.85 8.78
C CYS A 156 8.38 13.76 10.02
N LEU A 157 9.28 13.60 10.99
CA LEU A 157 9.28 14.35 12.25
C LEU A 157 10.05 15.68 12.14
N THR A 158 10.94 15.77 11.15
CA THR A 158 11.75 16.97 10.86
C THR A 158 11.13 17.87 9.79
N ALA A 159 10.14 17.39 9.03
CA ALA A 159 9.38 18.19 8.10
C ALA A 159 8.56 19.26 8.84
N ARG A 160 9.09 20.48 8.92
CA ARG A 160 8.37 21.71 9.29
C ARG A 160 8.09 22.53 8.05
#